data_AF-A0A7S3BJP7-F1
#
_entry.id   AF-A0A7S3BJP7-F1
#
_cell.length_a   1.000
_cell.length_b   1.000
_cell.length_c   1.000
_cell.angle_alpha   90.00
_cell.angle_beta   90.00
_cell.angle_gamma   90.00
#
_symmetry.space_group_name_H-M   'P 1'
#
loop_
_entity.id
_entity.type
_entity.pdbx_description
1 polymer ?
#
loop_
_entity_poly.entity_id
_entity_poly.type
_entity_poly.pdbx_seq_one_letter_code
_entity_poly.pdbx_strand_id
1 'polypeptide(L)'
;FLNADKSDAPKPTAHVEYTFGRRAAQGGADRKDVAHLWEVSGADELQAEFARADHAFLPLPTLATAVVVIALDLSQPNDCLPTLERWLRRLRERLDAAYERLRRRGSKLPDQLLSRARKLFGSAHEDRDAVQHFGVPVVVVANKYDAFQGQDVEMKKVLVRALRYFCHTHGASLIFTGGLERPVQGAMRTQLQHYRALLNHLVFHSAPLRVAK
;
A
#
# COMPACT_ATOMS: atom_id res chain seq x y z
N PHE A 1 -16.84 5.54 -2.10
CA PHE A 1 -15.56 6.27 -2.19
C PHE A 1 -15.27 6.53 -3.64
N LEU A 2 -15.05 7.80 -4.01
CA LEU A 2 -14.93 8.34 -5.37
C LEU A 2 -16.00 7.79 -6.33
N ASN A 3 -17.12 8.51 -6.42
CA ASN A 3 -18.19 8.32 -7.40
C ASN A 3 -18.50 6.84 -7.71
N ALA A 4 -19.24 6.17 -6.81
CA ALA A 4 -19.54 4.74 -6.94
C ALA A 4 -20.20 4.37 -8.28
N ASP A 5 -20.87 5.34 -8.90
CA ASP A 5 -21.65 5.18 -10.14
C ASP A 5 -20.94 5.75 -11.38
N LYS A 6 -19.73 6.30 -11.24
CA LYS A 6 -19.01 6.89 -12.37
C LYS A 6 -18.09 5.86 -13.01
N SER A 7 -18.51 5.34 -14.15
CA SER A 7 -17.75 4.39 -14.98
C SER A 7 -16.81 5.10 -15.95
N ASP A 8 -15.96 6.00 -15.46
CA ASP A 8 -14.88 6.56 -16.29
C ASP A 8 -13.83 5.47 -16.46
N ALA A 9 -13.43 5.18 -17.71
CA ALA A 9 -12.29 4.32 -17.97
C ALA A 9 -11.03 4.93 -17.31
N PRO A 10 -10.30 4.15 -16.49
CA PRO A 10 -9.11 4.67 -15.83
C PRO A 10 -8.07 5.05 -16.89
N LYS A 11 -7.61 6.30 -16.84
CA LYS A 11 -6.54 6.77 -17.72
C LYS A 11 -5.22 6.15 -17.25
N PRO A 12 -4.30 5.76 -18.15
CA PRO A 12 -2.96 5.37 -17.76
C PRO A 12 -2.26 6.53 -17.07
N THR A 13 -1.76 6.29 -15.87
CA THR A 13 -1.01 7.28 -15.08
C THR A 13 0.29 7.60 -15.82
N ALA A 14 0.52 8.88 -16.15
CA ALA A 14 1.69 9.28 -16.93
C ALA A 14 2.87 9.74 -16.07
N HIS A 15 2.59 10.35 -14.91
CA HIS A 15 3.59 11.02 -14.06
C HIS A 15 3.18 10.91 -12.58
N VAL A 16 2.98 12.06 -11.93
CA VAL A 16 2.43 12.17 -10.58
C VAL A 16 1.02 12.72 -10.70
N GLU A 17 0.05 11.99 -10.18
CA GLU A 17 -1.35 12.42 -10.15
C GLU A 17 -1.80 12.62 -8.71
N TYR A 18 -2.57 13.69 -8.50
CA TYR A 18 -3.18 14.00 -7.21
C TYR A 18 -4.68 13.85 -7.29
N THR A 19 -5.24 13.13 -6.33
CA THR A 19 -6.68 13.08 -6.08
C THR A 19 -6.95 13.09 -4.58
N PHE A 20 -8.20 13.27 -4.18
CA PHE A 20 -8.57 13.20 -2.76
C PHE A 20 -9.95 12.54 -2.58
N GLY A 21 -10.06 11.78 -1.50
CA GLY A 21 -11.31 11.18 -1.04
C GLY A 21 -11.87 11.93 0.16
N ARG A 22 -13.19 11.98 0.30
CA ARG A 22 -13.87 12.48 1.50
C ARG A 22 -14.75 11.40 2.11
N ARG A 23 -14.77 11.32 3.44
CA ARG A 23 -15.67 10.48 4.22
C ARG A 23 -16.38 11.33 5.26
N ALA A 24 -17.67 11.10 5.50
CA ALA A 24 -18.33 11.68 6.67
C ALA A 24 -17.66 11.13 7.94
N ALA A 25 -17.28 12.00 8.87
CA ALA A 25 -16.69 11.59 10.13
C ALA A 25 -17.73 10.88 10.99
N GLN A 26 -17.30 9.93 11.82
CA GLN A 26 -18.17 9.38 12.85
C GLN A 26 -18.46 10.47 13.90
N GLY A 27 -19.72 10.92 14.00
CA GLY A 27 -20.16 11.86 15.04
C GLY A 27 -20.80 13.18 14.58
N GLY A 28 -21.00 13.41 13.28
CA GLY A 28 -21.80 14.56 12.82
C GLY A 28 -21.68 14.83 11.32
N ALA A 29 -22.79 15.24 10.68
CA ALA A 29 -22.90 15.39 9.22
C ALA A 29 -21.94 16.44 8.61
N ASP A 30 -21.49 17.42 9.39
CA ASP A 30 -20.68 18.55 8.90
C ASP A 30 -19.16 18.31 8.90
N ARG A 31 -18.66 17.35 9.68
CA ARG A 31 -17.22 17.06 9.71
C ARG A 31 -16.89 15.96 8.68
N LYS A 32 -15.98 16.26 7.75
CA LYS A 32 -15.54 15.32 6.72
C LYS A 32 -14.05 15.03 6.88
N ASP A 33 -13.70 13.76 6.99
CA ASP A 33 -12.32 13.30 6.91
C ASP A 33 -11.88 13.34 5.45
N VAL A 34 -10.69 13.91 5.20
CA VAL A 34 -10.10 14.02 3.86
C VAL A 34 -8.88 13.12 3.78
N ALA A 35 -8.83 12.29 2.75
CA ALA A 35 -7.65 11.51 2.39
C ALA A 35 -7.05 12.09 1.12
N HIS A 36 -5.78 12.46 1.16
CA HIS A 36 -5.01 12.89 -0.01
C HIS A 36 -4.34 11.66 -0.63
N LEU A 37 -4.48 11.49 -1.94
CA LEU A 37 -3.93 10.39 -2.69
C LEU A 37 -2.96 10.96 -3.72
N TRP A 38 -1.74 10.43 -3.69
CA TRP A 38 -0.73 10.67 -4.71
C TRP A 38 -0.42 9.36 -5.38
N GLU A 39 -0.56 9.34 -6.70
CA GLU A 39 -0.17 8.20 -7.54
C GLU A 39 1.06 8.58 -8.33
N VAL A 40 2.05 7.68 -8.37
CA VAL A 40 3.27 7.90 -9.12
C VAL A 40 3.53 6.71 -10.03
N SER A 41 3.71 7.02 -11.31
CA SER A 41 4.11 6.10 -12.35
C SER A 41 5.12 6.80 -13.28
N GLY A 42 5.54 6.12 -14.35
CA GLY A 42 6.43 6.69 -15.37
C GLY A 42 7.87 6.22 -15.24
N ALA A 43 8.81 6.97 -15.82
CA ALA A 43 10.21 6.58 -15.94
C ALA A 43 10.92 6.49 -14.58
N ASP A 44 11.95 5.64 -14.51
CA ASP A 44 12.67 5.35 -13.26
C ASP A 44 13.35 6.57 -12.65
N GLU A 45 13.78 7.53 -13.48
CA GLU A 45 14.38 8.81 -13.07
C GLU A 45 13.35 9.69 -12.36
N LEU A 46 12.16 9.84 -12.94
CA LEU A 46 11.06 10.62 -12.36
C LEU A 46 10.62 10.03 -11.03
N GLN A 47 10.48 8.71 -10.98
CA GLN A 47 10.20 8.01 -9.73
C GLN A 47 11.29 8.25 -8.68
N ALA A 48 12.56 8.47 -9.09
CA ALA A 48 13.69 8.58 -8.17
C ALA A 48 13.77 9.98 -7.60
N GLU A 49 13.56 10.97 -8.45
CA GLU A 49 13.41 12.36 -8.07
C GLU A 49 12.23 12.52 -7.10
N PHE A 50 11.07 11.95 -7.44
CA PHE A 50 9.88 12.03 -6.57
C PHE A 50 10.11 11.39 -5.20
N ALA A 51 10.76 10.23 -5.15
CA ALA A 51 11.10 9.57 -3.89
C ALA A 51 12.10 10.37 -3.05
N ARG A 52 12.96 11.19 -3.66
CA ARG A 52 13.92 12.07 -2.97
C ARG A 52 13.32 13.43 -2.59
N ALA A 53 12.28 13.86 -3.29
CA ALA A 53 11.65 15.16 -3.08
C ALA A 53 10.97 15.22 -1.71
N ASP A 54 11.47 16.12 -0.88
CA ASP A 54 11.08 16.25 0.53
C ASP A 54 9.61 16.57 0.77
N HIS A 55 8.99 17.22 -0.20
CA HIS A 55 7.63 17.77 -0.10
C HIS A 55 6.60 16.92 -0.85
N ALA A 56 7.06 15.99 -1.69
CA ALA A 56 6.22 15.32 -2.67
C ALA A 56 5.84 13.90 -2.24
N PHE A 57 6.80 13.11 -1.76
CA PHE A 57 6.55 11.76 -1.27
C PHE A 57 6.75 11.68 0.25
N LEU A 58 5.70 11.29 0.99
CA LEU A 58 5.75 11.07 2.45
C LEU A 58 6.40 12.24 3.23
N PRO A 59 5.86 13.48 3.15
CA PRO A 59 6.42 14.61 3.87
C PRO A 59 6.29 14.42 5.39
N LEU A 60 7.22 15.00 6.14
CA LEU A 60 7.32 14.82 7.60
C LEU A 60 6.00 15.05 8.37
N PRO A 61 5.18 16.07 8.05
CA PRO A 61 3.93 16.32 8.79
C PRO A 61 2.87 15.23 8.62
N THR A 62 2.86 14.50 7.49
CA THR A 62 1.84 13.49 7.19
C THR A 62 2.32 12.06 7.46
N LEU A 63 3.59 11.90 7.85
CA LEU A 63 4.24 10.60 7.99
C LEU A 63 3.54 9.67 8.97
N ALA A 64 2.97 10.21 10.06
CA ALA A 64 2.28 9.43 11.08
C ALA A 64 0.94 8.83 10.61
N THR A 65 0.35 9.39 9.55
CA THR A 65 -0.94 9.00 8.99
C THR A 65 -0.83 8.47 7.56
N ALA A 66 0.40 8.35 7.05
CA ALA A 66 0.64 7.92 5.69
C ALA A 66 0.38 6.41 5.54
N VAL A 67 -0.16 6.03 4.38
CA VAL A 67 -0.34 4.65 3.95
C VAL A 67 0.25 4.54 2.56
N VAL A 68 1.11 3.54 2.34
CA VAL A 68 1.73 3.31 1.03
C VAL A 68 1.10 2.11 0.37
N VAL A 69 0.71 2.26 -0.90
CA VAL A 69 0.22 1.17 -1.73
C VAL A 69 1.18 0.99 -2.89
N ILE A 70 1.68 -0.23 -3.08
CA ILE A 70 2.49 -0.62 -4.23
C ILE A 70 1.62 -1.51 -5.12
N ALA A 71 1.25 -1.02 -6.30
CA ALA A 71 0.47 -1.79 -7.27
C ALA A 71 1.40 -2.56 -8.22
N LEU A 72 1.17 -3.87 -8.37
CA LEU A 72 1.87 -4.74 -9.32
C LEU A 72 0.90 -5.23 -10.39
N ASP A 73 1.39 -5.38 -11.62
CA ASP A 73 0.61 -5.84 -12.76
C ASP A 73 0.88 -7.33 -13.03
N LEU A 74 -0.05 -8.21 -12.63
CA LEU A 74 0.10 -9.65 -12.84
C LEU A 74 -0.12 -10.09 -14.30
N SER A 75 -0.53 -9.19 -15.20
CA SER A 75 -0.49 -9.50 -16.64
C SER A 75 0.95 -9.55 -17.18
N GLN A 76 1.90 -8.96 -16.45
CA GLN A 76 3.34 -9.01 -16.71
C GLN A 76 4.08 -9.59 -15.49
N PRO A 77 3.96 -10.90 -15.22
CA PRO A 77 4.44 -11.52 -13.99
C PRO A 77 5.97 -11.40 -13.79
N ASN A 78 6.73 -11.36 -14.89
CA ASN A 78 8.20 -11.22 -14.83
C ASN A 78 8.64 -9.86 -14.29
N ASP A 79 7.81 -8.82 -14.45
CA ASP A 79 8.13 -7.46 -14.01
C ASP A 79 7.69 -7.18 -12.57
N CYS A 80 6.85 -8.05 -11.99
CA CYS A 80 6.29 -7.88 -10.66
C CYS A 80 7.38 -7.82 -9.57
N LEU A 81 8.33 -8.76 -9.58
CA LEU A 81 9.35 -8.84 -8.53
C LEU A 81 10.38 -7.70 -8.63
N PRO A 82 10.97 -7.40 -9.81
CA PRO A 82 11.85 -6.23 -9.95
C PRO A 82 11.16 -4.92 -9.59
N THR A 83 9.89 -4.76 -9.97
CA THR A 83 9.10 -3.58 -9.63
C THR A 83 8.87 -3.46 -8.13
N LEU A 84 8.53 -4.56 -7.46
CA LEU A 84 8.33 -4.58 -6.01
C LEU A 84 9.61 -4.22 -5.27
N GLU A 85 10.73 -4.88 -5.59
CA GLU A 85 12.04 -4.62 -4.98
C GLU A 85 12.45 -3.16 -5.14
N ARG A 86 12.31 -2.61 -6.35
CA ARG A 86 12.61 -1.21 -6.66
C ARG A 86 11.81 -0.25 -5.78
N TRP A 87 10.50 -0.46 -5.63
CA TRP A 87 9.65 0.42 -4.82
C TRP A 87 9.90 0.28 -3.32
N LEU A 88 10.14 -0.94 -2.83
CA LEU A 88 10.49 -1.18 -1.43
C LEU A 88 11.81 -0.49 -1.06
N ARG A 89 12.82 -0.56 -1.93
CA ARG A 89 14.10 0.13 -1.74
C ARG A 89 13.93 1.64 -1.71
N ARG A 90 13.21 2.22 -2.68
CA ARG A 90 12.96 3.68 -2.73
C ARG A 90 12.18 4.15 -1.50
N LEU A 91 11.20 3.38 -1.06
CA LEU A 91 10.45 3.66 0.15
C LEU A 91 11.35 3.64 1.39
N ARG A 92 12.25 2.66 1.50
CA ARG A 92 13.23 2.57 2.59
C ARG A 92 14.11 3.81 2.64
N GLU A 93 14.74 4.15 1.52
CA GLU A 93 15.62 5.32 1.40
C GLU A 93 14.91 6.60 1.83
N ARG A 94 13.66 6.79 1.40
CA ARG A 94 12.85 7.95 1.78
C ARG A 94 12.56 7.98 3.28
N LEU A 95 12.10 6.86 3.84
CA LEU A 95 11.70 6.79 5.25
C LEU A 95 12.91 6.93 6.18
N ASP A 96 14.04 6.32 5.85
CA ASP A 96 15.26 6.44 6.63
C ASP A 96 15.74 7.90 6.64
N ALA A 97 15.74 8.58 5.48
CA ALA A 97 16.05 10.01 5.41
C ALA A 97 15.08 10.88 6.23
N ALA A 98 13.78 10.57 6.20
CA ALA A 98 12.77 11.25 7.00
C ALA A 98 12.95 11.03 8.51
N TYR A 99 13.23 9.79 8.91
CA TYR A 99 13.45 9.39 10.30
C TYR A 99 14.71 9.99 10.88
N GLU A 100 15.81 9.98 10.13
CA GLU A 100 17.05 10.63 10.56
C GLU A 100 16.86 12.13 10.78
N ARG A 101 16.12 12.81 9.91
CA ARG A 101 15.80 14.23 10.11
C ARG A 101 14.93 14.47 11.33
N LEU A 102 13.94 13.62 11.58
CA LEU A 102 13.09 13.71 12.77
C LEU A 102 13.90 13.47 14.05
N ARG A 103 14.81 12.49 14.05
CA ARG A 103 15.72 12.21 15.17
C ARG A 103 16.65 13.37 15.45
N ARG A 104 17.25 13.99 14.43
CA ARG A 104 18.07 15.21 14.58
C ARG A 104 17.31 16.37 15.19
N ARG A 105 15.99 16.45 14.97
CA ARG A 105 15.09 17.43 15.59
C ARG A 105 14.61 17.03 16.99
N GLY A 106 15.11 15.91 17.54
CA GLY A 106 14.73 15.39 18.86
C GLY A 106 13.36 14.70 18.90
N SER A 107 12.76 14.40 17.74
CA SER A 107 11.45 13.73 17.70
C SER A 107 11.57 12.23 17.95
N LYS A 108 10.72 11.72 18.85
CA LYS A 108 10.55 10.28 19.14
C LYS A 108 9.58 9.59 18.18
N LEU A 109 8.99 10.33 17.24
CA LEU A 109 8.00 9.80 16.30
C LEU A 109 8.50 8.57 15.51
N PRO A 110 9.73 8.55 14.96
CA PRO A 110 10.23 7.38 14.23
C PRO A 110 10.20 6.10 15.07
N ASP A 111 10.67 6.18 16.32
CA ASP A 111 10.75 5.01 17.20
C ASP A 111 9.36 4.56 17.65
N GLN A 112 8.41 5.50 17.83
CA GLN A 112 7.01 5.18 18.10
C GLN A 112 6.35 4.45 16.93
N LEU A 113 6.58 4.90 15.69
CA LEU A 113 6.05 4.28 14.48
C LEU A 113 6.60 2.85 14.30
N LEU A 114 7.92 2.68 14.45
CA LEU A 114 8.57 1.37 14.38
C LEU A 114 8.10 0.43 15.50
N SER A 115 7.98 0.93 16.73
CA SER A 115 7.47 0.15 17.87
C SER A 115 6.02 -0.30 17.65
N ARG A 116 5.16 0.58 17.12
CA ARG A 116 3.78 0.23 16.75
C ARG A 116 3.76 -0.87 15.69
N ALA A 117 4.56 -0.76 14.64
CA ALA A 117 4.63 -1.77 13.59
C ALA A 117 5.06 -3.15 14.13
N ARG A 118 6.11 -3.19 14.97
CA ARG A 118 6.57 -4.43 15.63
C ARG A 118 5.51 -5.06 16.52
N LYS A 119 4.77 -4.25 17.28
CA LYS A 119 3.67 -4.73 18.13
C LYS A 119 2.54 -5.36 17.31
N LEU A 120 2.18 -4.73 16.17
CA LEU A 120 1.16 -5.24 15.26
C LEU A 120 1.57 -6.56 14.59
N PHE A 121 2.86 -6.75 14.33
CA PHE A 121 3.39 -8.00 13.78
C PHE A 121 3.27 -9.18 14.76
N GLY A 122 3.31 -8.89 16.06
CA GLY A 122 3.12 -9.88 17.13
C GLY A 122 4.42 -10.23 17.82
N SER A 123 4.43 -10.14 19.15
CA SER A 123 5.62 -10.40 19.97
C SER A 123 6.06 -11.87 19.99
N ALA A 124 5.14 -12.78 19.66
CA ALA A 124 5.35 -14.23 19.64
C ALA A 124 5.75 -14.79 18.27
N HIS A 125 5.85 -13.95 17.23
CA HIS A 125 6.24 -14.40 15.89
C HIS A 125 7.74 -14.75 15.86
N GLU A 126 8.09 -15.89 15.25
CA GLU A 126 9.47 -16.36 15.15
C GLU A 126 10.38 -15.37 14.40
N ASP A 127 9.91 -14.85 13.26
CA ASP A 127 10.65 -13.89 12.43
C ASP A 127 10.66 -12.44 12.94
N ARG A 128 10.15 -12.15 14.14
CA ARG A 128 9.96 -10.77 14.62
C ARG A 128 11.22 -9.89 14.53
N ASP A 129 12.39 -10.51 14.71
CA ASP A 129 13.69 -9.83 14.75
C ASP A 129 14.34 -9.75 13.35
N ALA A 130 13.88 -10.59 12.40
CA ALA A 130 14.31 -10.58 11.01
C ALA A 130 13.53 -9.57 10.15
N VAL A 131 12.30 -9.22 10.56
CA VAL A 131 11.43 -8.32 9.78
C VAL A 131 11.85 -6.86 9.92
N GLN A 132 12.10 -6.25 8.76
CA GLN A 132 12.50 -4.85 8.64
C GLN A 132 11.27 -3.96 8.42
N HIS A 133 10.59 -3.59 9.49
CA HIS A 133 9.41 -2.72 9.39
C HIS A 133 9.74 -1.33 8.81
N PHE A 134 8.80 -0.80 8.02
CA PHE A 134 8.85 0.58 7.54
C PHE A 134 8.34 1.61 8.56
N GLY A 135 7.62 1.19 9.61
CA GLY A 135 6.97 2.10 10.58
C GLY A 135 5.69 2.77 10.05
N VAL A 136 5.53 2.88 8.73
CA VAL A 136 4.27 3.21 8.05
C VAL A 136 3.62 1.94 7.47
N PRO A 137 2.28 1.85 7.40
CA PRO A 137 1.60 0.75 6.73
C PRO A 137 1.94 0.69 5.23
N VAL A 138 2.36 -0.48 4.77
CA VAL A 138 2.63 -0.77 3.35
C VAL A 138 1.76 -1.92 2.88
N VAL A 139 1.02 -1.70 1.79
CA VAL A 139 0.16 -2.70 1.17
C VAL A 139 0.61 -2.91 -0.27
N VAL A 140 1.02 -4.13 -0.58
CA VAL A 140 1.33 -4.57 -1.94
C VAL A 140 0.05 -5.17 -2.54
N VAL A 141 -0.38 -4.60 -3.66
CA VAL A 141 -1.59 -5.03 -4.38
C VAL A 141 -1.17 -5.64 -5.71
N ALA A 142 -1.27 -6.96 -5.80
CA ALA A 142 -1.03 -7.71 -7.02
C ALA A 142 -2.32 -7.74 -7.84
N ASN A 143 -2.40 -6.85 -8.84
CA ASN A 143 -3.62 -6.60 -9.60
C ASN A 143 -3.67 -7.40 -10.91
N LYS A 144 -4.85 -7.44 -11.55
CA LYS A 144 -5.14 -8.24 -12.77
C LYS A 144 -4.97 -9.76 -12.56
N TYR A 145 -5.36 -10.25 -11.39
CA TYR A 145 -5.29 -11.69 -11.08
C TYR A 145 -6.08 -12.57 -12.07
N ASP A 146 -7.13 -12.03 -12.70
CA ASP A 146 -7.88 -12.67 -13.79
C ASP A 146 -7.04 -12.97 -15.04
N ALA A 147 -6.03 -12.16 -15.35
CA ALA A 147 -5.05 -12.44 -16.40
C ALA A 147 -3.98 -13.45 -15.94
N PHE A 148 -3.75 -13.54 -14.62
CA PHE A 148 -2.73 -14.39 -14.02
C PHE A 148 -3.21 -15.83 -13.74
N GLN A 149 -4.50 -16.03 -13.49
CA GLN A 149 -5.04 -17.33 -13.10
C GLN A 149 -4.72 -18.46 -14.10
N GLY A 150 -4.65 -18.14 -15.39
CA GLY A 150 -4.36 -19.06 -16.49
C GLY A 150 -2.87 -19.34 -16.73
N GLN A 151 -1.96 -18.67 -16.01
CA GLN A 151 -0.52 -18.88 -16.14
C GLN A 151 -0.10 -20.26 -15.62
N ASP A 152 1.09 -20.68 -16.02
CA ASP A 152 1.71 -21.94 -15.58
C ASP A 152 1.75 -22.06 -14.04
N VAL A 153 1.50 -23.26 -13.53
CA VAL A 153 1.39 -23.52 -12.09
C VAL A 153 2.71 -23.29 -11.37
N GLU A 154 3.84 -23.67 -11.97
CA GLU A 154 5.15 -23.48 -11.34
C GLU A 154 5.54 -22.01 -11.34
N MET A 155 5.31 -21.29 -12.45
CA MET A 155 5.46 -19.82 -12.49
C MET A 155 4.64 -19.15 -11.38
N LYS A 156 3.37 -19.53 -11.21
CA LYS A 156 2.51 -18.97 -10.16
C LYS A 156 3.05 -19.24 -8.76
N LYS A 157 3.48 -20.48 -8.48
CA LYS A 157 4.04 -20.87 -7.18
C LYS A 157 5.30 -20.05 -6.87
N VAL A 158 6.21 -19.93 -7.82
CA VAL A 158 7.46 -19.19 -7.65
C VAL A 158 7.17 -17.72 -7.37
N LEU A 159 6.35 -17.07 -8.21
CA LEU A 159 6.04 -15.65 -8.05
C LEU A 159 5.32 -15.37 -6.73
N VAL A 160 4.28 -16.15 -6.39
CA VAL A 160 3.53 -15.93 -5.14
C VAL A 160 4.41 -16.15 -3.91
N ARG A 161 5.29 -17.15 -3.92
CA ARG A 161 6.25 -17.36 -2.82
C ARG A 161 7.23 -16.19 -2.69
N ALA A 162 7.76 -15.71 -3.81
CA ALA A 162 8.65 -14.56 -3.82
C ALA A 162 7.95 -13.29 -3.30
N LEU A 163 6.76 -12.96 -3.82
CA LEU A 163 5.98 -11.81 -3.37
C LEU A 163 5.67 -11.90 -1.86
N ARG A 164 5.27 -13.09 -1.38
CA ARG A 164 5.02 -13.31 0.05
C ARG A 164 6.27 -13.10 0.89
N TYR A 165 7.42 -13.63 0.44
CA TYR A 165 8.69 -13.45 1.13
C TYR A 165 9.06 -11.97 1.25
N PHE A 166 9.07 -11.23 0.14
CA PHE A 166 9.38 -9.79 0.15
C PHE A 166 8.40 -8.98 1.02
N CYS A 167 7.10 -9.28 0.95
CA CYS A 167 6.13 -8.59 1.80
C CYS A 167 6.39 -8.88 3.28
N HIS A 168 6.65 -10.14 3.62
CA HIS A 168 6.90 -10.57 4.99
C HIS A 168 8.17 -9.95 5.57
N THR A 169 9.30 -10.03 4.87
CA THR A 169 10.59 -9.50 5.34
C THR A 169 10.56 -7.99 5.55
N HIS A 170 9.68 -7.26 4.87
CA HIS A 170 9.51 -5.82 5.03
C HIS A 170 8.29 -5.42 5.88
N GLY A 171 7.55 -6.39 6.43
CA GLY A 171 6.35 -6.14 7.23
C GLY A 171 5.20 -5.48 6.46
N ALA A 172 5.11 -5.73 5.16
CA ALA A 172 4.05 -5.29 4.27
C ALA A 172 2.95 -6.35 4.11
N SER A 173 1.73 -5.91 3.82
CA SER A 173 0.60 -6.80 3.52
C SER A 173 0.51 -7.07 2.02
N LEU A 174 0.25 -8.33 1.63
CA LEU A 174 0.03 -8.70 0.22
C LEU A 174 -1.45 -9.00 -0.04
N ILE A 175 -2.04 -8.35 -1.04
CA ILE A 175 -3.41 -8.58 -1.48
C ILE A 175 -3.42 -8.84 -2.99
N PHE A 176 -4.19 -9.83 -3.41
CA PHE A 176 -4.46 -10.09 -4.82
C PHE A 176 -5.82 -9.51 -5.20
N THR A 177 -5.87 -8.79 -6.32
CA THR A 177 -7.11 -8.22 -6.87
C THR A 177 -7.21 -8.52 -8.36
N GLY A 178 -8.44 -8.61 -8.88
CA GLY A 178 -8.69 -8.80 -10.32
C GLY A 178 -10.13 -8.46 -10.68
N GLY A 179 -10.42 -8.50 -11.98
CA GLY A 179 -11.79 -8.37 -12.51
C GLY A 179 -12.38 -6.96 -12.41
N LEU A 180 -11.59 -5.91 -12.21
CA LEU A 180 -12.07 -4.53 -12.07
C LEU A 180 -12.96 -4.04 -13.23
N GLU A 181 -12.83 -4.64 -14.42
CA GLU A 181 -13.53 -4.24 -15.65
C GLU A 181 -14.91 -4.91 -15.85
N ARG A 182 -15.28 -5.91 -15.02
CA ARG A 182 -16.58 -6.60 -15.13
C ARG A 182 -17.36 -6.50 -13.82
N PRO A 183 -18.70 -6.55 -13.82
CA PRO A 183 -19.48 -6.74 -12.60
C PRO A 183 -19.11 -8.09 -11.98
N VAL A 184 -18.10 -8.09 -11.10
CA VAL A 184 -17.53 -9.33 -10.59
C VAL A 184 -18.52 -9.98 -9.65
N GLN A 185 -18.91 -11.21 -9.95
CA GLN A 185 -19.65 -12.08 -9.03
C GLN A 185 -18.66 -13.03 -8.33
N GLY A 186 -18.97 -13.47 -7.10
CA GLY A 186 -18.16 -14.44 -6.37
C GLY A 186 -16.88 -13.89 -5.72
N ALA A 187 -15.86 -14.76 -5.56
CA ALA A 187 -14.69 -14.54 -4.68
C ALA A 187 -13.86 -13.27 -4.98
N MET A 188 -13.79 -12.83 -6.23
CA MET A 188 -13.02 -11.65 -6.63
C MET A 188 -13.69 -10.33 -6.21
N ARG A 189 -15.03 -10.29 -6.12
CA ARG A 189 -15.76 -9.16 -5.49
C ARG A 189 -15.39 -9.04 -4.01
N THR A 190 -15.26 -10.18 -3.34
CA THR A 190 -14.84 -10.26 -1.95
C THR A 190 -13.42 -9.74 -1.75
N GLN A 191 -12.49 -10.03 -2.66
CA GLN A 191 -11.11 -9.50 -2.62
C GLN A 191 -11.05 -7.97 -2.76
N LEU A 192 -11.79 -7.39 -3.71
CA LEU A 192 -11.88 -5.93 -3.86
C LEU A 192 -12.57 -5.26 -2.65
N GLN A 193 -13.57 -5.91 -2.06
CA GLN A 193 -14.20 -5.43 -0.82
C GLN A 193 -13.24 -5.49 0.36
N HIS A 194 -12.46 -6.56 0.51
CA HIS A 194 -11.42 -6.68 1.53
C HIS A 194 -10.35 -5.60 1.36
N TYR A 195 -9.88 -5.37 0.14
CA TYR A 195 -8.94 -4.29 -0.16
C TYR A 195 -9.48 -2.92 0.23
N ARG A 196 -10.72 -2.59 -0.20
CA ARG A 196 -11.40 -1.34 0.16
C ARG A 196 -11.57 -1.19 1.67
N ALA A 197 -11.93 -2.25 2.36
CA ALA A 197 -12.11 -2.23 3.80
C ALA A 197 -10.79 -2.06 4.55
N LEU A 198 -9.71 -2.72 4.11
CA LEU A 198 -8.38 -2.52 4.65
C LEU A 198 -7.92 -1.07 4.47
N LEU A 199 -8.04 -0.52 3.26
CA LEU A 199 -7.67 0.87 3.01
C LEU A 199 -8.49 1.83 3.87
N ASN A 200 -9.80 1.60 4.01
CA ASN A 200 -10.63 2.43 4.88
C ASN A 200 -10.19 2.37 6.34
N HIS A 201 -9.81 1.18 6.83
CA HIS A 201 -9.26 1.00 8.16
C HIS A 201 -7.93 1.75 8.33
N LEU A 202 -7.00 1.60 7.38
CA LEU A 202 -5.67 2.22 7.45
C LEU A 202 -5.72 3.74 7.33
N VAL A 203 -6.56 4.27 6.44
CA VAL A 203 -6.64 5.72 6.15
C VAL A 203 -7.47 6.46 7.19
N PHE A 204 -8.59 5.87 7.63
CA PHE A 204 -9.55 6.57 8.47
C PHE A 204 -9.80 5.92 9.84
N HIS A 205 -8.94 4.98 10.24
CA HIS A 205 -8.97 4.33 11.56
C HIS A 205 -10.35 3.72 11.92
N SER A 206 -11.16 3.34 10.92
CA SER A 206 -12.46 2.69 11.15
C SER A 206 -12.26 1.36 11.87
N ALA A 207 -13.20 0.92 12.72
CA ALA A 207 -13.09 -0.36 13.41
C ALA A 207 -12.73 -1.51 12.43
N PRO A 208 -11.84 -2.44 12.80
CA PRO A 208 -11.49 -3.57 11.94
C PRO A 208 -12.77 -4.35 11.59
N LEU A 209 -12.88 -4.81 10.34
CA LEU A 209 -13.95 -5.72 9.95
C LEU A 209 -13.92 -6.93 10.88
N ARG A 210 -14.97 -7.12 11.68
CA ARG A 210 -15.19 -8.38 12.38
C ARG A 210 -15.46 -9.42 11.32
N VAL A 211 -14.48 -10.27 11.02
CA VAL A 211 -14.73 -11.48 10.26
C VAL A 211 -15.63 -12.35 11.15
N ALA A 212 -16.88 -12.52 10.74
CA ALA A 212 -17.77 -13.47 11.40
C ALA A 212 -17.09 -14.84 11.34
N LYS A 213 -16.93 -15.46 12.53
CA LYS A 213 -16.44 -16.83 12.66
C LYS A 213 -17.40 -17.80 11.98
#